data_AF-M1AB77-F1
#
_entry.id   AF-M1AB77-F1
#
_cell.length_a   1.000
_cell.length_b   1.000
_cell.length_c   1.000
_cell.angle_alpha   90.00
_cell.angle_beta   90.00
_cell.angle_gamma   90.00
#
_symmetry.space_group_name_H-M   'P 1'
#
loop_
_entity.id
_entity.type
_entity.pdbx_description
1 polymer ?
#
loop_
_entity_poly.entity_id
_entity_poly.type
_entity_poly.pdbx_seq_one_letter_code
_entity_poly.pdbx_strand_id
1 'polypeptide(L)'
;MVLLQTGKRLATDAFRRESICWSEDSFSFAKFPISSKNRCTALPITESETISQLLSHIKLLLRRKTAALAALDAGLYSEAIRHFSKIVDGRRGAPQGFMAECYMHRASAYHSSGRIAEAIADCNRTLALDPSCIDALRTRAALFETIRCLPDSLHDLEHLKLLYNSMLRDRKLPGPIWKRQNVEYREIPGRLCSLATNIQELKKRVANGETGNVDYYALIGLNWGCSRSELERAHLLLTLRHKPDKLTSFIERCEFADEQDVDSVRDRAKMSALLLYRLIQRGYASLMATIKDEEAAEKKRKKAAAALQLMQQQVQLNQEQQQSRTETFGTVVMQQQVQKIQELQRSVPETLDSDVCNTALCSNTNATVFKGAFCREIAIVGNMLSQAGFNQPIPVKYEALSC
;
A
#
# COMPACT_ATOMS: atom_id res chain seq x y z
N MET A 1 0.39 21.68 2.34
CA MET A 1 0.98 20.34 2.58
C MET A 1 2.10 20.35 3.62
N VAL A 2 3.29 20.90 3.34
CA VAL A 2 4.50 20.71 4.18
C VAL A 2 4.28 20.96 5.68
N LEU A 3 3.61 22.05 6.08
CA LEU A 3 3.35 22.37 7.49
C LEU A 3 2.51 21.31 8.24
N LEU A 4 1.56 20.65 7.56
CA LEU A 4 0.82 19.53 8.16
C LEU A 4 1.70 18.29 8.29
N GLN A 5 2.65 18.08 7.38
CA GLN A 5 3.57 16.95 7.42
C GLN A 5 4.66 17.13 8.47
N THR A 6 5.16 18.36 8.70
CA THR A 6 6.05 18.67 9.82
C THR A 6 5.31 18.61 11.16
N GLY A 7 4.08 19.14 11.24
CA GLY A 7 3.22 18.99 12.42
C GLY A 7 2.99 17.53 12.80
N LYS A 8 2.63 16.67 11.83
CA LYS A 8 2.51 15.23 12.07
C LYS A 8 3.83 14.60 12.51
N ARG A 9 4.99 14.95 11.92
CA ARG A 9 6.31 14.45 12.35
C ARG A 9 6.63 14.83 13.79
N LEU A 10 6.48 16.10 14.16
CA LEU A 10 6.71 16.60 15.52
C LEU A 10 5.79 15.91 16.55
N ALA A 11 4.52 15.69 16.21
CA ALA A 11 3.60 14.90 17.03
C ALA A 11 4.07 13.44 17.19
N THR A 12 4.49 12.77 16.10
CA THR A 12 5.04 11.40 16.20
C THR A 12 6.32 11.35 17.04
N ASP A 13 7.19 12.36 16.98
CA ASP A 13 8.42 12.38 17.78
C ASP A 13 8.18 12.72 19.26
N ALA A 14 7.11 13.48 19.58
CA ALA A 14 6.62 13.64 20.95
C ALA A 14 6.11 12.30 21.51
N PHE A 15 5.18 11.63 20.81
CA PHE A 15 4.70 10.29 21.19
C PHE A 15 5.84 9.26 21.26
N ARG A 16 6.89 9.37 20.43
CA ARG A 16 8.08 8.53 20.54
C ARG A 16 8.81 8.77 21.85
N ARG A 17 9.11 10.01 22.23
CA ARG A 17 9.76 10.34 23.52
C ARG A 17 8.97 9.75 24.69
N GLU A 18 7.66 10.00 24.75
CA GLU A 18 6.77 9.40 25.76
C GLU A 18 6.79 7.87 25.75
N SER A 19 6.93 7.24 24.58
CA SER A 19 6.97 5.77 24.46
C SER A 19 8.35 5.12 24.63
N ILE A 20 9.41 5.92 24.81
CA ILE A 20 10.83 5.48 24.88
C ILE A 20 11.42 5.78 26.26
N CYS A 21 11.09 6.91 26.88
CA CYS A 21 11.44 7.22 28.28
C CYS A 21 10.73 6.30 29.31
N TRP A 22 9.98 5.31 28.83
CA TRP A 22 9.16 4.37 29.58
C TRP A 22 9.46 2.94 29.10
N SER A 23 10.73 2.55 29.19
CA SER A 23 11.12 1.14 29.10
C SER A 23 10.54 0.34 30.27
N GLU A 24 10.39 -0.97 30.11
CA GLU A 24 9.88 -1.83 31.19
C GLU A 24 10.90 -1.98 32.33
N ASP A 25 12.17 -1.68 32.03
CA ASP A 25 13.31 -1.73 32.95
C ASP A 25 13.27 -0.64 34.05
N SER A 26 12.54 0.45 33.84
CA SER A 26 12.41 1.55 34.82
C SER A 26 11.73 1.16 36.14
N PHE A 27 11.18 -0.06 36.24
CA PHE A 27 10.56 -0.61 37.46
C PHE A 27 11.10 -1.99 37.84
N SER A 28 12.42 -2.19 37.71
CA SER A 28 13.13 -3.24 38.45
C SER A 28 13.80 -2.65 39.70
N PHE A 29 13.31 -3.01 40.90
CA PHE A 29 14.07 -2.75 42.13
C PHE A 29 15.41 -3.49 42.06
N ALA A 30 16.49 -2.83 42.50
CA ALA A 30 17.84 -3.25 42.19
C ALA A 30 18.22 -4.62 42.81
N LYS A 31 18.47 -5.61 41.96
CA LYS A 31 19.34 -6.74 42.31
C LYS A 31 20.78 -6.26 42.36
N PHE A 32 21.18 -5.71 43.52
CA PHE A 32 22.58 -5.42 43.81
C PHE A 32 23.42 -6.71 43.72
N PRO A 33 24.54 -6.72 42.98
CA PRO A 33 25.44 -7.86 42.92
C PRO A 33 26.59 -7.77 43.95
N ILE A 34 27.18 -8.92 44.30
CA ILE A 34 28.43 -9.11 45.07
C ILE A 34 28.39 -8.53 46.51
N SER A 35 28.33 -9.31 47.60
CA SER A 35 29.29 -10.34 47.97
C SER A 35 28.87 -11.14 49.23
N SER A 36 28.75 -12.47 49.10
CA SER A 36 29.18 -13.50 50.08
C SER A 36 28.52 -14.85 49.77
N LYS A 37 29.10 -15.94 50.28
CA LYS A 37 28.54 -17.29 50.14
C LYS A 37 27.45 -17.51 51.18
N ASN A 38 26.18 -17.66 50.77
CA ASN A 38 25.30 -18.72 51.28
C ASN A 38 23.98 -18.82 50.50
N ARG A 39 23.27 -19.95 50.70
CA ARG A 39 22.08 -20.40 49.97
C ARG A 39 20.98 -19.33 49.89
N CYS A 40 20.64 -18.86 48.69
CA CYS A 40 19.41 -18.10 48.44
C CYS A 40 18.19 -19.03 48.38
N THR A 41 17.56 -19.28 49.53
CA THR A 41 16.12 -19.59 49.53
C THR A 41 15.37 -18.37 49.00
N ALA A 42 14.46 -18.56 48.04
CA ALA A 42 13.65 -17.47 47.53
C ALA A 42 12.71 -16.97 48.64
N LEU A 43 12.87 -15.71 49.05
CA LEU A 43 11.90 -15.04 49.90
C LEU A 43 10.57 -14.92 49.14
N PRO A 44 9.42 -15.20 49.76
CA PRO A 44 8.13 -14.99 49.12
C PRO A 44 7.92 -13.50 48.86
N ILE A 45 7.61 -13.14 47.62
CA ILE A 45 7.19 -11.78 47.25
C ILE A 45 5.92 -11.48 48.05
N THR A 46 5.89 -10.39 48.80
CA THR A 46 4.73 -10.09 49.64
C THR A 46 3.50 -9.79 48.78
N GLU A 47 2.30 -10.09 49.27
CA GLU A 47 1.06 -9.85 48.52
C GLU A 47 0.87 -8.37 48.16
N SER A 48 1.42 -7.46 48.97
CA SER A 48 1.48 -6.02 48.67
C SER A 48 2.36 -5.69 47.44
N GLU A 49 3.48 -6.39 47.28
CA GLU A 49 4.35 -6.25 46.10
C GLU A 49 3.71 -6.83 44.83
N THR A 50 3.01 -7.97 44.91
CA THR A 50 2.32 -8.53 43.74
C THR A 50 1.15 -7.65 43.30
N ILE A 51 0.35 -7.16 44.25
CA ILE A 51 -0.76 -6.22 43.98
C ILE A 51 -0.25 -4.90 43.42
N SER A 52 0.82 -4.31 43.97
CA SER A 52 1.37 -3.05 43.46
C SER A 52 2.00 -3.20 42.06
N GLN A 53 2.63 -4.33 41.75
CA GLN A 53 3.07 -4.67 40.39
C GLN A 53 1.90 -4.85 39.42
N LEU A 54 0.81 -5.51 39.84
CA LEU A 54 -0.38 -5.66 38.99
C LEU A 54 -1.03 -4.30 38.71
N LEU A 55 -1.18 -3.46 39.74
CA LEU A 55 -1.71 -2.10 39.60
C LEU A 55 -0.83 -1.20 38.74
N SER A 56 0.50 -1.32 38.79
CA SER A 56 1.40 -0.57 37.91
C SER A 56 1.29 -1.05 36.46
N HIS A 57 1.16 -2.36 36.23
CA HIS A 57 0.95 -2.93 34.91
C HIS A 57 -0.39 -2.52 34.29
N ILE A 58 -1.50 -2.60 35.03
CA ILE A 58 -2.82 -2.14 34.56
C ILE A 58 -2.78 -0.65 34.22
N LYS A 59 -2.14 0.19 35.04
CA LYS A 59 -1.94 1.62 34.76
C LYS A 59 -1.10 1.84 33.49
N LEU A 60 -0.07 1.03 33.23
CA LEU A 60 0.73 1.08 32.01
C LEU A 60 -0.09 0.69 30.77
N LEU A 61 -0.86 -0.39 30.83
CA LEU A 61 -1.73 -0.84 29.73
C LEU A 61 -2.79 0.22 29.38
N LEU A 62 -3.46 0.78 30.38
CA LEU A 62 -4.45 1.84 30.19
C LEU A 62 -3.84 3.10 29.57
N ARG A 63 -2.70 3.58 30.09
CA ARG A 63 -1.97 4.73 29.53
C ARG A 63 -1.51 4.49 28.09
N ARG A 64 -1.01 3.28 27.79
CA ARG A 64 -0.55 2.88 26.45
C ARG A 64 -1.73 2.78 25.47
N LYS A 65 -2.90 2.32 25.92
CA LYS A 65 -4.16 2.31 25.14
C LYS A 65 -4.67 3.73 24.87
N THR A 66 -4.73 4.61 25.87
CA THR A 66 -5.21 6.00 25.66
C THR A 66 -4.30 6.77 24.70
N ALA A 67 -2.98 6.59 24.78
CA ALA A 67 -2.06 7.15 23.79
C ALA A 67 -2.27 6.56 22.37
N ALA A 68 -2.57 5.26 22.27
CA ALA A 68 -2.85 4.61 20.99
C ALA A 68 -4.16 5.11 20.34
N LEU A 69 -5.20 5.37 21.15
CA LEU A 69 -6.47 5.97 20.71
C LEU A 69 -6.26 7.41 20.26
N ALA A 70 -5.59 8.25 21.05
CA ALA A 70 -5.26 9.62 20.64
C ALA A 70 -4.44 9.68 19.33
N ALA A 71 -3.57 8.69 19.09
CA ALA A 71 -2.85 8.54 17.83
C ALA A 71 -3.74 8.06 16.65
N LEU A 72 -4.82 7.31 16.90
CA LEU A 72 -5.84 7.02 15.88
C LEU A 72 -6.62 8.28 15.51
N ASP A 73 -7.11 8.99 16.51
CA ASP A 73 -7.95 10.19 16.34
C ASP A 73 -7.17 11.32 15.64
N ALA A 74 -5.87 11.44 15.91
CA ALA A 74 -4.95 12.34 15.20
C ALA A 74 -4.56 11.88 13.77
N GLY A 75 -5.02 10.69 13.32
CA GLY A 75 -4.65 10.12 12.03
C GLY A 75 -3.15 9.81 11.90
N LEU A 76 -2.54 9.30 12.98
CA LEU A 76 -1.15 8.88 13.11
C LEU A 76 -1.06 7.34 13.21
N TYR A 77 -1.68 6.65 12.26
CA TYR A 77 -1.94 5.21 12.31
C TYR A 77 -0.69 4.35 12.55
N SER A 78 0.49 4.75 12.04
CA SER A 78 1.75 4.04 12.26
C SER A 78 2.19 4.03 13.72
N GLU A 79 2.00 5.12 14.46
CA GLU A 79 2.27 5.18 15.89
C GLU A 79 1.18 4.44 16.68
N ALA A 80 -0.09 4.57 16.32
CA ALA A 80 -1.17 3.78 16.92
C ALA A 80 -0.91 2.25 16.81
N ILE A 81 -0.54 1.77 15.61
CA ILE A 81 -0.11 0.38 15.36
C ILE A 81 1.04 -0.02 16.30
N ARG A 82 2.03 0.86 16.50
CA ARG A 82 3.18 0.60 17.38
C ARG A 82 2.77 0.53 18.84
N HIS A 83 1.91 1.43 19.32
CA HIS A 83 1.40 1.42 20.69
C HIS A 83 0.53 0.18 20.98
N PHE A 84 -0.39 -0.19 20.08
CA PHE A 84 -1.19 -1.42 20.24
C PHE A 84 -0.34 -2.71 20.12
N SER A 85 0.69 -2.73 19.27
CA SER A 85 1.61 -3.87 19.22
C SER A 85 2.48 -3.97 20.46
N LYS A 86 2.91 -2.85 21.06
CA LYS A 86 3.51 -2.80 22.41
C LYS A 86 2.54 -3.21 23.54
N ILE A 87 1.26 -3.47 23.27
CA ILE A 87 0.32 -4.08 24.22
C ILE A 87 0.21 -5.59 23.92
N VAL A 88 -0.13 -5.94 22.68
CA VAL A 88 -0.33 -7.32 22.21
C VAL A 88 0.91 -8.21 22.30
N ASP A 89 2.11 -7.63 22.11
CA ASP A 89 3.39 -8.32 22.17
C ASP A 89 4.13 -8.09 23.51
N GLY A 90 3.38 -7.70 24.56
CA GLY A 90 3.87 -7.68 25.94
C GLY A 90 4.10 -9.08 26.52
N ARG A 91 4.90 -9.16 27.60
CA ARG A 91 5.24 -10.45 28.27
C ARG A 91 4.26 -10.88 29.35
N ARG A 92 3.56 -9.94 29.98
CA ARG A 92 2.44 -10.24 30.89
C ARG A 92 1.16 -10.39 30.08
N GLY A 93 0.26 -11.25 30.54
CA GLY A 93 -1.06 -11.39 29.94
C GLY A 93 -1.93 -10.15 30.14
N ALA A 94 -3.07 -10.14 29.48
CA ALA A 94 -4.12 -9.15 29.72
C ALA A 94 -5.52 -9.76 29.48
N PRO A 95 -6.58 -9.23 30.13
CA PRO A 95 -7.93 -9.79 30.03
C PRO A 95 -8.45 -9.90 28.59
N GLN A 96 -9.06 -11.04 28.26
CA GLN A 96 -9.68 -11.37 26.97
C GLN A 96 -10.42 -10.19 26.31
N GLY A 97 -11.31 -9.52 27.04
CA GLY A 97 -12.10 -8.39 26.52
C GLY A 97 -11.27 -7.13 26.21
N PHE A 98 -10.20 -6.88 26.97
CA PHE A 98 -9.26 -5.77 26.72
C PHE A 98 -8.32 -6.08 25.53
N MET A 99 -7.92 -7.35 25.37
CA MET A 99 -7.19 -7.82 24.20
C MET A 99 -8.03 -7.71 22.92
N ALA A 100 -9.28 -8.17 22.93
CA ALA A 100 -10.19 -8.05 21.79
C ALA A 100 -10.35 -6.59 21.33
N GLU A 101 -10.53 -5.66 22.26
CA GLU A 101 -10.63 -4.22 21.98
C GLU A 101 -9.32 -3.64 21.40
N CYS A 102 -8.16 -4.05 21.93
CA CYS A 102 -6.86 -3.63 21.38
C CYS A 102 -6.62 -4.18 19.96
N TYR A 103 -7.07 -5.40 19.65
CA TYR A 103 -7.05 -5.93 18.29
C TYR A 103 -7.98 -5.15 17.36
N MET A 104 -9.20 -4.85 17.78
CA MET A 104 -10.16 -4.04 17.00
C MET A 104 -9.57 -2.68 16.61
N HIS A 105 -9.03 -1.93 17.57
CA HIS A 105 -8.43 -0.63 17.28
C HIS A 105 -7.16 -0.73 16.42
N ARG A 106 -6.36 -1.80 16.56
CA ARG A 106 -5.20 -2.04 15.67
C ARG A 106 -5.63 -2.45 14.26
N ALA A 107 -6.73 -3.19 14.10
CA ALA A 107 -7.32 -3.51 12.80
C ALA A 107 -7.84 -2.25 12.09
N SER A 108 -8.50 -1.35 12.82
CA SER A 108 -8.88 -0.02 12.31
C SER A 108 -7.65 0.80 11.89
N ALA A 109 -6.58 0.79 12.69
CA ALA A 109 -5.31 1.42 12.34
C ALA A 109 -4.71 0.86 11.04
N TYR A 110 -4.74 -0.46 10.84
CA TYR A 110 -4.27 -1.11 9.62
C TYR A 110 -5.16 -0.82 8.41
N HIS A 111 -6.49 -0.82 8.56
CA HIS A 111 -7.44 -0.46 7.52
C HIS A 111 -7.17 0.95 6.98
N SER A 112 -7.09 1.95 7.87
CA SER A 112 -6.76 3.34 7.52
C SER A 112 -5.32 3.55 7.04
N SER A 113 -4.46 2.53 7.19
CA SER A 113 -3.10 2.49 6.62
C SER A 113 -3.03 1.74 5.27
N GLY A 114 -4.15 1.27 4.72
CA GLY A 114 -4.20 0.45 3.50
C GLY A 114 -3.67 -0.98 3.66
N ARG A 115 -3.49 -1.46 4.90
CA ARG A 115 -2.85 -2.75 5.23
C ARG A 115 -3.88 -3.85 5.46
N ILE A 116 -4.54 -4.24 4.36
CA ILE A 116 -5.82 -4.94 4.38
C ILE A 116 -5.72 -6.36 4.97
N ALA A 117 -4.73 -7.17 4.56
CA ALA A 117 -4.54 -8.53 5.11
C ALA A 117 -4.30 -8.54 6.65
N GLU A 118 -3.67 -7.51 7.18
CA GLU A 118 -3.32 -7.42 8.61
C GLU A 118 -4.49 -6.88 9.44
N ALA A 119 -5.29 -5.98 8.85
CA ALA A 119 -6.58 -5.59 9.41
C ALA A 119 -7.53 -6.81 9.52
N ILE A 120 -7.64 -7.64 8.47
CA ILE A 120 -8.44 -8.87 8.51
C ILE A 120 -7.92 -9.83 9.58
N ALA A 121 -6.59 -9.98 9.73
CA ALA A 121 -6.00 -10.85 10.74
C ALA A 121 -6.34 -10.41 12.18
N ASP A 122 -6.36 -9.11 12.47
CA ASP A 122 -6.73 -8.61 13.80
C ASP A 122 -8.25 -8.59 14.02
N CYS A 123 -9.07 -8.36 12.99
CA CYS A 123 -10.52 -8.64 13.06
C CYS A 123 -10.79 -10.13 13.38
N ASN A 124 -10.06 -11.05 12.77
CA ASN A 124 -10.18 -12.49 13.04
C ASN A 124 -9.81 -12.85 14.49
N ARG A 125 -8.75 -12.24 15.05
CA ARG A 125 -8.42 -12.38 16.49
C ARG A 125 -9.50 -11.80 17.39
N THR A 126 -10.01 -10.63 17.04
CA THR A 126 -11.12 -9.97 17.77
C THR A 126 -12.34 -10.89 17.82
N LEU A 127 -12.74 -11.47 16.69
CA LEU A 127 -13.92 -12.35 16.60
C LEU A 127 -13.69 -13.77 17.14
N ALA A 128 -12.43 -14.19 17.32
CA ALA A 128 -12.14 -15.39 18.10
C ALA A 128 -12.41 -15.18 19.59
N LEU A 129 -11.99 -14.03 20.14
CA LEU A 129 -12.11 -13.63 21.56
C LEU A 129 -13.50 -13.11 21.95
N ASP A 130 -14.14 -12.33 21.07
CA ASP A 130 -15.48 -11.76 21.20
C ASP A 130 -16.24 -11.94 19.87
N PRO A 131 -16.90 -13.10 19.65
CA PRO A 131 -17.69 -13.35 18.45
C PRO A 131 -18.86 -12.36 18.26
N SER A 132 -19.27 -11.66 19.32
CA SER A 132 -20.36 -10.69 19.31
C SER A 132 -19.93 -9.27 18.91
N CYS A 133 -18.66 -9.07 18.59
CA CYS A 133 -18.08 -7.76 18.30
C CYS A 133 -18.62 -7.17 16.97
N ILE A 134 -19.69 -6.38 17.09
CA ILE A 134 -20.36 -5.64 16.01
C ILE A 134 -19.37 -4.86 15.14
N ASP A 135 -18.43 -4.15 15.77
CA ASP A 135 -17.47 -3.29 15.06
C ASP A 135 -16.46 -4.13 14.27
N ALA A 136 -16.05 -5.31 14.77
CA ALA A 136 -15.15 -6.21 14.06
C ALA A 136 -15.81 -6.87 12.84
N LEU A 137 -17.08 -7.25 12.94
CA LEU A 137 -17.86 -7.72 11.78
C LEU A 137 -18.03 -6.61 10.74
N ARG A 138 -18.39 -5.39 11.16
CA ARG A 138 -18.56 -4.25 10.25
C ARG A 138 -17.25 -3.89 9.54
N THR A 139 -16.13 -3.86 10.26
CA THR A 139 -14.82 -3.59 9.67
C THR A 139 -14.36 -4.74 8.78
N ARG A 140 -14.58 -6.01 9.14
CA ARG A 140 -14.18 -7.16 8.32
C ARG A 140 -15.00 -7.27 7.02
N ALA A 141 -16.31 -7.03 7.07
CA ALA A 141 -17.18 -6.88 5.89
C ALA A 141 -16.65 -5.80 4.93
N ALA A 142 -16.37 -4.59 5.45
CA ALA A 142 -15.81 -3.50 4.65
C ALA A 142 -14.43 -3.83 4.04
N LEU A 143 -13.56 -4.50 4.79
CA LEU A 143 -12.26 -4.98 4.28
C LEU A 143 -12.45 -5.98 3.13
N PHE A 144 -13.39 -6.93 3.26
CA PHE A 144 -13.71 -7.86 2.19
C PHE A 144 -14.33 -7.17 0.97
N GLU A 145 -15.17 -6.15 1.15
CA GLU A 145 -15.68 -5.32 0.05
C GLU A 145 -14.56 -4.57 -0.68
N THR A 146 -13.56 -4.01 0.02
CA THR A 146 -12.40 -3.38 -0.62
C THR A 146 -11.49 -4.35 -1.40
N ILE A 147 -11.57 -5.65 -1.11
CA ILE A 147 -10.90 -6.73 -1.87
C ILE A 147 -11.86 -7.38 -2.89
N ARG A 148 -13.12 -6.94 -2.98
CA ARG A 148 -14.21 -7.59 -3.74
C ARG A 148 -14.46 -9.05 -3.36
N CYS A 149 -14.11 -9.48 -2.15
CA CYS A 149 -14.49 -10.78 -1.62
C CYS A 149 -15.95 -10.77 -1.13
N LEU A 150 -16.88 -10.55 -2.07
CA LEU A 150 -18.30 -10.38 -1.81
C LEU A 150 -18.96 -11.51 -0.97
N PRO A 151 -18.66 -12.82 -1.16
CA PRO A 151 -19.28 -13.86 -0.32
C PRO A 151 -18.84 -13.78 1.14
N ASP A 152 -17.59 -13.40 1.42
CA ASP A 152 -17.08 -13.29 2.79
C ASP A 152 -17.66 -12.04 3.50
N SER A 153 -17.83 -10.91 2.79
CA SER A 153 -18.58 -9.75 3.33
C SER A 153 -20.05 -10.11 3.59
N LEU A 154 -20.72 -10.80 2.66
CA LEU A 154 -22.11 -11.23 2.84
C LEU A 154 -22.28 -12.09 4.11
N HIS A 155 -21.36 -13.01 4.38
CA HIS A 155 -21.38 -13.81 5.60
C HIS A 155 -21.27 -12.96 6.87
N ASP A 156 -20.35 -11.99 6.90
CA ASP A 156 -20.18 -11.06 8.03
C ASP A 156 -21.39 -10.15 8.25
N LEU A 157 -21.99 -9.64 7.17
CA LEU A 157 -23.21 -8.83 7.23
C LEU A 157 -24.42 -9.66 7.66
N GLU A 158 -24.56 -10.91 7.21
CA GLU A 158 -25.63 -11.81 7.66
C GLU A 158 -25.47 -12.19 9.14
N HIS A 159 -24.24 -12.47 9.59
CA HIS A 159 -23.97 -12.68 11.02
C HIS A 159 -24.29 -11.43 11.85
N LEU A 160 -23.91 -10.24 11.38
CA LEU A 160 -24.25 -8.97 12.00
C LEU A 160 -25.77 -8.71 12.00
N LYS A 161 -26.51 -9.14 10.97
CA LYS A 161 -27.98 -9.14 10.95
C LYS A 161 -28.56 -9.99 12.07
N LEU A 162 -28.00 -11.19 12.29
CA LEU A 162 -28.45 -12.09 13.35
C LEU A 162 -28.21 -11.48 14.74
N LEU A 163 -27.06 -10.84 14.97
CA LEU A 163 -26.77 -10.12 16.22
C LEU A 163 -27.72 -8.94 16.47
N TYR A 164 -28.05 -8.13 15.46
CA TYR A 164 -29.06 -7.08 15.64
C TYR A 164 -30.45 -7.67 15.95
N ASN A 165 -30.81 -8.81 15.35
CA ASN A 165 -32.08 -9.49 15.61
C ASN A 165 -32.14 -10.13 17.02
N SER A 166 -31.04 -10.68 17.55
CA SER A 166 -31.02 -11.17 18.94
C SER A 166 -31.10 -10.01 19.94
N MET A 167 -30.36 -8.92 19.74
CA MET A 167 -30.45 -7.72 20.59
C MET A 167 -31.88 -7.16 20.69
N LEU A 168 -32.64 -7.15 19.59
CA LEU A 168 -34.06 -6.73 19.61
C LEU A 168 -35.00 -7.71 20.32
N ARG A 169 -34.67 -9.01 20.34
CA ARG A 169 -35.45 -10.05 21.03
C ARG A 169 -35.16 -10.05 22.53
N ASP A 170 -33.89 -10.11 22.88
CA ASP A 170 -33.40 -10.31 24.24
C ASP A 170 -33.38 -9.00 25.05
N ARG A 171 -33.45 -7.85 24.36
CA ARG A 171 -33.30 -6.48 24.90
C ARG A 171 -32.01 -6.26 25.69
N LYS A 172 -30.99 -7.06 25.39
CA LYS A 172 -29.65 -7.03 25.99
C LYS A 172 -28.62 -6.70 24.92
N LEU A 173 -27.68 -5.82 25.23
CA LEU A 173 -26.51 -5.56 24.39
C LEU A 173 -25.39 -6.57 24.75
N PRO A 174 -24.62 -7.09 23.78
CA PRO A 174 -23.56 -8.05 24.06
C PRO A 174 -22.43 -7.54 24.97
N GLY A 175 -21.90 -8.43 25.81
CA GLY A 175 -20.84 -8.13 26.76
C GLY A 175 -21.34 -7.49 28.08
N PRO A 176 -20.43 -6.98 28.92
CA PRO A 176 -20.76 -6.55 30.28
C PRO A 176 -21.49 -5.20 30.32
N ILE A 177 -22.42 -5.05 31.27
CA ILE A 177 -23.39 -3.94 31.36
C ILE A 177 -22.73 -2.55 31.42
N TRP A 178 -21.51 -2.45 31.98
CA TRP A 178 -20.74 -1.20 32.08
C TRP A 178 -19.97 -0.82 30.80
N LYS A 179 -19.87 -1.71 29.80
CA LYS A 179 -19.24 -1.43 28.49
C LYS A 179 -20.21 -0.60 27.65
N ARG A 180 -19.95 0.71 27.54
CA ARG A 180 -20.64 1.57 26.55
C ARG A 180 -20.36 1.03 25.15
N GLN A 181 -21.35 0.40 24.52
CA GLN A 181 -21.28 0.06 23.11
C GLN A 181 -21.48 1.31 22.23
N ASN A 182 -20.91 1.29 21.03
CA ASN A 182 -21.07 2.35 20.01
C ASN A 182 -22.45 2.33 19.30
N VAL A 183 -23.44 1.59 19.85
CA VAL A 183 -24.77 1.41 19.25
C VAL A 183 -25.84 1.63 20.31
N GLU A 184 -26.63 2.68 20.15
CA GLU A 184 -27.85 2.85 20.95
C GLU A 184 -28.98 1.94 20.42
N TYR A 185 -29.80 1.40 21.31
CA TYR A 185 -30.94 0.55 20.94
C TYR A 185 -31.91 1.25 19.96
N ARG A 186 -32.03 2.58 20.05
CA ARG A 186 -32.83 3.41 19.15
C ARG A 186 -32.36 3.36 17.70
N GLU A 187 -31.06 3.17 17.45
CA GLU A 187 -30.52 3.08 16.10
C GLU A 187 -30.70 1.70 15.46
N ILE A 188 -30.81 0.62 16.26
CA ILE A 188 -30.77 -0.76 15.76
C ILE A 188 -31.75 -1.02 14.60
N PRO A 189 -33.02 -0.57 14.62
CA PRO A 189 -33.93 -0.73 13.48
C PRO A 189 -33.43 -0.03 12.20
N GLY A 190 -32.88 1.18 12.32
CA GLY A 190 -32.29 1.92 11.18
C GLY A 190 -31.04 1.24 10.64
N ARG A 191 -30.13 0.79 11.52
CA ARG A 191 -28.95 0.00 11.14
C ARG A 191 -29.35 -1.31 10.44
N LEU A 192 -30.42 -1.97 10.89
CA LEU A 192 -30.98 -3.17 10.25
C LEU A 192 -31.55 -2.89 8.86
N CYS A 193 -32.24 -1.77 8.64
CA CYS A 193 -32.75 -1.38 7.33
C CYS A 193 -31.59 -1.18 6.33
N SER A 194 -30.58 -0.37 6.68
CA SER A 194 -29.39 -0.15 5.84
C SER A 194 -28.61 -1.45 5.59
N LEU A 195 -28.47 -2.31 6.61
CA LEU A 195 -27.79 -3.59 6.45
C LEU A 195 -28.60 -4.56 5.56
N ALA A 196 -29.93 -4.53 5.61
CA ALA A 196 -30.79 -5.31 4.72
C ALA A 196 -30.68 -4.86 3.26
N THR A 197 -30.60 -3.55 2.98
CA THR A 197 -30.38 -3.04 1.62
C THR A 197 -29.00 -3.44 1.09
N ASN A 198 -27.94 -3.31 1.91
CA ASN A 198 -26.57 -3.68 1.51
C ASN A 198 -26.46 -5.18 1.21
N ILE A 199 -27.07 -6.06 2.02
CA ILE A 199 -27.13 -7.50 1.74
C ILE A 199 -27.87 -7.78 0.42
N GLN A 200 -28.97 -7.09 0.12
CA GLN A 200 -29.69 -7.27 -1.14
C GLN A 200 -28.87 -6.81 -2.35
N GLU A 201 -28.13 -5.71 -2.24
CA GLU A 201 -27.23 -5.22 -3.29
C GLU A 201 -26.08 -6.21 -3.54
N LEU A 202 -25.37 -6.61 -2.49
CA LEU A 202 -24.28 -7.59 -2.57
C LEU A 202 -24.76 -8.94 -3.12
N LYS A 203 -25.97 -9.40 -2.76
CA LYS A 203 -26.55 -10.61 -3.35
C LYS A 203 -26.87 -10.47 -4.84
N LYS A 204 -27.31 -9.29 -5.31
CA LYS A 204 -27.46 -9.02 -6.76
C LYS A 204 -26.11 -9.06 -7.47
N ARG A 205 -25.07 -8.41 -6.91
CA ARG A 205 -23.70 -8.42 -7.46
C ARG A 205 -23.09 -9.82 -7.53
N VAL A 206 -23.33 -10.65 -6.51
CA VAL A 206 -22.96 -12.07 -6.49
C VAL A 206 -23.74 -12.86 -7.56
N ALA A 207 -25.04 -12.63 -7.72
CA ALA A 207 -25.85 -13.26 -8.77
C ALA A 207 -25.44 -12.84 -10.20
N ASN A 208 -24.93 -11.61 -10.36
CA ASN A 208 -24.34 -11.13 -11.61
C ASN A 208 -22.98 -11.77 -11.96
N GLY A 209 -22.43 -12.64 -11.10
CA GLY A 209 -21.19 -13.37 -11.35
C GLY A 209 -19.90 -12.67 -10.87
N GLU A 210 -19.98 -11.60 -10.08
CA GLU A 210 -18.79 -10.86 -9.59
C GLU A 210 -17.89 -11.67 -8.62
N THR A 211 -18.27 -12.89 -8.24
CA THR A 211 -17.60 -13.75 -7.23
C THR A 211 -16.16 -14.14 -7.57
N GLY A 212 -15.76 -14.09 -8.84
CA GLY A 212 -14.41 -14.43 -9.28
C GLY A 212 -13.39 -13.28 -9.21
N ASN A 213 -13.86 -12.03 -9.22
CA ASN A 213 -13.02 -10.85 -9.46
C ASN A 213 -12.50 -10.23 -8.16
N VAL A 214 -11.57 -10.93 -7.50
CA VAL A 214 -11.00 -10.55 -6.20
C VAL A 214 -9.73 -9.70 -6.39
N ASP A 215 -9.68 -8.51 -5.81
CA ASP A 215 -8.59 -7.54 -5.95
C ASP A 215 -7.35 -7.93 -5.11
N TYR A 216 -6.66 -8.99 -5.52
CA TYR A 216 -5.50 -9.54 -4.80
C TYR A 216 -4.33 -8.55 -4.62
N TYR A 217 -4.20 -7.56 -5.51
CA TYR A 217 -3.25 -6.46 -5.35
C TYR A 217 -3.51 -5.67 -4.05
N ALA A 218 -4.79 -5.33 -3.78
CA ALA A 218 -5.20 -4.63 -2.58
C ALA A 218 -5.05 -5.51 -1.32
N LEU A 219 -5.34 -6.82 -1.41
CA LEU A 219 -5.11 -7.77 -0.32
C LEU A 219 -3.64 -7.81 0.13
N ILE A 220 -2.71 -7.91 -0.82
CA ILE A 220 -1.26 -8.04 -0.55
C ILE A 220 -0.61 -6.67 -0.26
N GLY A 221 -1.23 -5.56 -0.67
CA GLY A 221 -0.70 -4.21 -0.51
C GLY A 221 0.33 -3.84 -1.59
N LEU A 222 0.09 -4.27 -2.83
CA LEU A 222 0.95 -4.01 -3.99
C LEU A 222 0.23 -3.17 -5.04
N ASN A 223 1.01 -2.43 -5.83
CA ASN A 223 0.50 -1.70 -6.99
C ASN A 223 0.29 -2.64 -8.18
N TRP A 224 -0.58 -2.25 -9.11
CA TRP A 224 -0.70 -2.93 -10.40
C TRP A 224 0.61 -2.80 -11.20
N GLY A 225 1.01 -3.86 -11.91
CA GLY A 225 2.28 -3.92 -12.64
C GLY A 225 3.53 -4.09 -11.75
N CYS A 226 3.38 -4.46 -10.47
CA CYS A 226 4.51 -4.79 -9.60
C CYS A 226 5.38 -5.92 -10.19
N SER A 227 6.70 -5.82 -9.99
CA SER A 227 7.63 -6.83 -10.45
C SER A 227 7.44 -8.16 -9.71
N ARG A 228 7.75 -9.27 -10.38
CA ARG A 228 7.78 -10.61 -9.78
C ARG A 228 8.57 -10.64 -8.45
N SER A 229 9.69 -9.93 -8.39
CA SER A 229 10.55 -9.86 -7.20
C SER A 229 9.87 -9.19 -5.99
N GLU A 230 8.94 -8.27 -6.22
CA GLU A 230 8.21 -7.55 -5.17
C GLU A 230 7.07 -8.42 -4.65
N LEU A 231 6.37 -9.12 -5.54
CA LEU A 231 5.35 -10.09 -5.18
C LEU A 231 5.92 -11.26 -4.37
N GLU A 232 7.04 -11.85 -4.79
CA GLU A 232 7.73 -12.92 -4.05
C GLU A 232 8.18 -12.44 -2.65
N ARG A 233 8.72 -11.22 -2.53
CA ARG A 233 9.08 -10.60 -1.24
C ARG A 233 7.87 -10.34 -0.34
N ALA A 234 6.80 -9.73 -0.87
CA ALA A 234 5.59 -9.43 -0.11
C ALA A 234 4.88 -10.70 0.36
N HIS A 235 4.80 -11.72 -0.51
CA HIS A 235 4.25 -13.03 -0.16
C HIS A 235 5.05 -13.72 0.95
N LEU A 236 6.40 -13.69 0.89
CA LEU A 236 7.24 -14.23 1.96
C LEU A 236 7.00 -13.53 3.30
N LEU A 237 6.90 -12.20 3.30
CA LEU A 237 6.62 -11.43 4.52
C LEU A 237 5.23 -11.71 5.09
N LEU A 238 4.20 -11.82 4.25
CA LEU A 238 2.84 -12.16 4.69
C LEU A 238 2.77 -13.60 5.20
N THR A 239 3.29 -14.58 4.48
CA THR A 239 3.25 -16.00 4.91
C THR A 239 4.00 -16.21 6.22
N LEU A 240 5.15 -15.59 6.45
CA LEU A 240 5.90 -15.65 7.73
C LEU A 240 5.18 -14.98 8.91
N ARG A 241 4.23 -14.08 8.64
CA ARG A 241 3.44 -13.37 9.67
C ARG A 241 2.07 -14.00 9.91
N HIS A 242 1.49 -14.63 8.90
CA HIS A 242 0.14 -15.21 8.90
C HIS A 242 0.13 -16.75 8.87
N LYS A 243 1.24 -17.42 9.24
CA LYS A 243 1.21 -18.88 9.53
C LYS A 243 0.15 -19.18 10.61
N PRO A 244 -0.70 -20.21 10.45
CA PRO A 244 -1.81 -20.47 11.37
C PRO A 244 -1.35 -20.65 12.83
N ASP A 245 -0.29 -21.42 13.05
CA ASP A 245 0.29 -21.71 14.38
C ASP A 245 0.76 -20.42 15.09
N LYS A 246 1.37 -19.51 14.33
CA LYS A 246 1.77 -18.18 14.84
C LYS A 246 0.56 -17.28 15.06
N LEU A 247 -0.49 -17.40 14.24
CA LEU A 247 -1.74 -16.69 14.43
C LEU A 247 -2.53 -17.16 15.65
N THR A 248 -2.29 -18.37 16.19
CA THR A 248 -2.84 -18.83 17.48
C THR A 248 -2.03 -18.43 18.72
N SER A 249 -0.74 -18.09 18.60
CA SER A 249 0.18 -17.77 19.73
C SER A 249 -0.11 -16.49 20.55
N PHE A 250 -1.29 -15.90 20.38
CA PHE A 250 -1.79 -14.83 21.24
C PHE A 250 -2.66 -15.34 22.40
N ILE A 251 -3.21 -16.55 22.27
CA ILE A 251 -4.09 -17.16 23.28
C ILE A 251 -3.32 -17.36 24.59
N GLU A 252 -2.04 -17.74 24.50
CA GLU A 252 -1.07 -17.83 25.61
C GLU A 252 -0.84 -16.49 26.36
N ARG A 253 -1.35 -15.37 25.83
CA ARG A 253 -1.23 -14.01 26.41
C ARG A 253 -2.57 -13.41 26.80
N CYS A 254 -3.68 -14.11 26.55
CA CYS A 254 -5.00 -13.69 26.98
C CYS A 254 -5.31 -14.31 28.34
N GLU A 255 -5.66 -13.47 29.31
CA GLU A 255 -6.22 -13.92 30.58
C GLU A 255 -7.71 -14.21 30.35
N PHE A 256 -8.06 -15.50 30.35
CA PHE A 256 -9.43 -16.00 30.25
C PHE A 256 -10.02 -16.19 31.65
N ALA A 257 -11.35 -16.13 31.76
CA ALA A 257 -12.05 -16.46 33.00
C ALA A 257 -12.33 -17.97 33.15
N ASP A 258 -12.59 -18.65 32.02
CA ASP A 258 -13.03 -20.05 31.97
C ASP A 258 -12.18 -20.86 30.99
N GLU A 259 -11.65 -22.01 31.44
CA GLU A 259 -10.76 -22.87 30.63
C GLU A 259 -11.45 -23.46 29.39
N GLN A 260 -12.75 -23.76 29.47
CA GLN A 260 -13.50 -24.33 28.34
C GLN A 260 -13.62 -23.36 27.15
N ASP A 261 -13.60 -22.05 27.43
CA ASP A 261 -13.65 -21.03 26.39
C ASP A 261 -12.33 -20.99 25.60
N VAL A 262 -11.19 -21.30 26.24
CA VAL A 262 -9.84 -21.26 25.63
C VAL A 262 -9.77 -22.13 24.37
N ASP A 263 -10.26 -23.37 24.42
CA ASP A 263 -10.25 -24.27 23.26
C ASP A 263 -11.21 -23.84 22.15
N SER A 264 -12.39 -23.33 22.52
CA SER A 264 -13.35 -22.79 21.54
C SER A 264 -12.76 -21.57 20.81
N VAL A 265 -12.05 -20.70 21.52
CA VAL A 265 -11.30 -19.55 20.97
C VAL A 265 -10.13 -20.04 20.11
N ARG A 266 -9.43 -21.11 20.55
CA ARG A 266 -8.33 -21.76 19.81
C ARG A 266 -8.78 -22.22 18.43
N ASP A 267 -9.93 -22.88 18.34
CA ASP A 267 -10.41 -23.43 17.07
C ASP A 267 -11.04 -22.37 16.16
N ARG A 268 -11.75 -21.37 16.70
CA ARG A 268 -12.14 -20.15 15.95
C ARG A 268 -10.90 -19.45 15.36
N ALA A 269 -9.82 -19.31 16.14
CA ALA A 269 -8.58 -18.69 15.72
C ALA A 269 -7.86 -19.52 14.64
N LYS A 270 -7.72 -20.84 14.80
CA LYS A 270 -7.16 -21.74 13.78
C LYS A 270 -7.91 -21.62 12.45
N MET A 271 -9.24 -21.74 12.49
CA MET A 271 -10.06 -21.75 11.27
C MET A 271 -10.02 -20.41 10.53
N SER A 272 -10.18 -19.29 11.24
CA SER A 272 -10.11 -17.95 10.63
C SER A 272 -8.70 -17.58 10.14
N ALA A 273 -7.64 -18.06 10.82
CA ALA A 273 -6.26 -17.95 10.36
C ALA A 273 -6.02 -18.76 9.07
N LEU A 274 -6.51 -20.00 9.00
CA LEU A 274 -6.39 -20.87 7.83
C LEU A 274 -7.12 -20.30 6.60
N LEU A 275 -8.30 -19.70 6.78
CA LEU A 275 -9.03 -19.03 5.69
C LEU A 275 -8.23 -17.86 5.12
N LEU A 276 -7.73 -16.95 5.97
CA LEU A 276 -6.89 -15.83 5.53
C LEU A 276 -5.59 -16.31 4.85
N TYR A 277 -4.93 -17.34 5.40
CA TYR A 277 -3.73 -17.92 4.80
C TYR A 277 -4.02 -18.49 3.40
N ARG A 278 -5.13 -19.22 3.22
CA ARG A 278 -5.58 -19.73 1.91
C ARG A 278 -5.89 -18.61 0.93
N LEU A 279 -6.50 -17.51 1.39
CA LEU A 279 -6.80 -16.34 0.56
C LEU A 279 -5.51 -15.65 0.05
N ILE A 280 -4.52 -15.48 0.93
CA ILE A 280 -3.18 -14.94 0.57
C ILE A 280 -2.46 -15.87 -0.42
N GLN A 281 -2.53 -17.19 -0.23
CA GLN A 281 -1.95 -18.18 -1.14
C GLN A 281 -2.62 -18.17 -2.52
N ARG A 282 -3.96 -18.11 -2.58
CA ARG A 282 -4.72 -17.99 -3.82
C ARG A 282 -4.38 -16.69 -4.57
N GLY A 283 -4.26 -15.58 -3.85
CA GLY A 283 -3.88 -14.29 -4.43
C GLY A 283 -2.48 -14.29 -5.01
N TYR A 284 -1.49 -14.84 -4.29
CA TYR A 284 -0.14 -15.01 -4.81
C TYR A 284 -0.10 -15.89 -6.06
N ALA A 285 -0.79 -17.04 -6.06
CA ALA A 285 -0.85 -17.90 -7.24
C ALA A 285 -1.49 -17.18 -8.45
N SER A 286 -2.55 -16.40 -8.23
CA SER A 286 -3.23 -15.62 -9.27
C SER A 286 -2.33 -14.52 -9.85
N LEU A 287 -1.68 -13.72 -9.00
CA LEU A 287 -0.80 -12.63 -9.45
C LEU A 287 0.50 -13.15 -10.08
N MET A 288 1.02 -14.29 -9.61
CA MET A 288 2.16 -14.97 -10.24
C MET A 288 1.82 -15.60 -11.60
N ALA A 289 0.54 -15.79 -11.93
CA ALA A 289 0.12 -16.14 -13.28
C ALA A 289 0.09 -14.88 -14.16
N THR A 290 -0.63 -13.84 -13.75
CA THR A 290 -0.77 -12.60 -14.56
C THR A 290 0.59 -11.97 -14.88
N ILE A 291 1.51 -11.87 -13.92
CA ILE A 291 2.86 -11.32 -14.16
C ILE A 291 3.66 -12.18 -15.15
N LYS A 292 3.51 -13.51 -15.15
CA LYS A 292 4.18 -14.39 -16.14
C LYS A 292 3.59 -14.20 -17.54
N ASP A 293 2.28 -14.02 -17.65
CA ASP A 293 1.60 -13.80 -18.92
C ASP A 293 1.91 -12.40 -19.49
N GLU A 294 1.99 -11.38 -18.63
CA GLU A 294 2.48 -10.04 -18.97
C GLU A 294 3.96 -10.07 -19.42
N GLU A 295 4.84 -10.73 -18.66
CA GLU A 295 6.24 -10.98 -19.06
C GLU A 295 6.33 -11.71 -20.41
N ALA A 296 5.48 -12.71 -20.66
CA ALA A 296 5.45 -13.46 -21.90
C ALA A 296 4.93 -12.62 -23.08
N ALA A 297 3.92 -11.78 -22.86
CA ALA A 297 3.41 -10.82 -23.82
C ALA A 297 4.47 -9.76 -24.16
N GLU A 298 5.20 -9.24 -23.18
CA GLU A 298 6.35 -8.36 -23.43
C GLU A 298 7.45 -9.06 -24.23
N LYS A 299 7.83 -10.29 -23.87
CA LYS A 299 8.85 -11.05 -24.61
C LYS A 299 8.44 -11.31 -26.06
N LYS A 300 7.14 -11.53 -26.33
CA LYS A 300 6.57 -11.58 -27.69
C LYS A 300 6.64 -10.23 -28.40
N ARG A 301 6.21 -9.12 -27.76
CA ARG A 301 6.28 -7.75 -28.31
C ARG A 301 7.72 -7.34 -28.65
N LYS A 302 8.68 -7.60 -27.75
CA LYS A 302 10.11 -7.32 -27.93
C LYS A 302 10.71 -8.12 -29.09
N LYS A 303 10.34 -9.40 -29.26
CA LYS A 303 10.71 -10.21 -30.43
C LYS A 303 10.11 -9.68 -31.74
N ALA A 304 8.84 -9.28 -31.74
CA ALA A 304 8.18 -8.71 -32.91
C ALA A 304 8.80 -7.36 -33.33
N ALA A 305 9.11 -6.48 -32.36
CA ALA A 305 9.82 -5.23 -32.61
C ALA A 305 11.22 -5.44 -33.20
N ALA A 306 11.99 -6.39 -32.65
CA ALA A 306 13.30 -6.74 -33.20
C ALA A 306 13.22 -7.33 -34.62
N ALA A 307 12.22 -8.16 -34.91
CA ALA A 307 11.97 -8.68 -36.26
C ALA A 307 11.60 -7.57 -37.26
N LEU A 308 10.78 -6.59 -36.84
CA LEU A 308 10.44 -5.42 -37.65
C LEU A 308 11.66 -4.52 -37.90
N GLN A 309 12.53 -4.33 -36.91
CA GLN A 309 13.78 -3.57 -37.06
C GLN A 309 14.75 -4.25 -38.02
N LEU A 310 14.92 -5.57 -37.93
CA LEU A 310 15.74 -6.34 -38.88
C LEU A 310 15.17 -6.27 -40.30
N MET A 311 13.83 -6.36 -40.45
CA MET A 311 13.18 -6.21 -41.76
C MET A 311 13.36 -4.80 -42.33
N GLN A 312 13.29 -3.74 -41.50
CA GLN A 312 13.55 -2.36 -41.91
C GLN A 312 15.00 -2.16 -42.35
N GLN A 313 15.98 -2.68 -41.60
CA GLN A 313 17.40 -2.65 -41.98
C GLN A 313 17.64 -3.39 -43.29
N GLN A 314 17.01 -4.55 -43.49
CA GLN A 314 17.16 -5.32 -44.73
C GLN A 314 16.51 -4.63 -45.94
N VAL A 315 15.41 -3.89 -45.74
CA VAL A 315 14.82 -3.02 -46.77
C VAL A 315 15.74 -1.83 -47.09
N GLN A 316 16.34 -1.19 -46.09
CA GLN A 316 17.29 -0.09 -46.28
C GLN A 316 18.53 -0.55 -47.06
N LEU A 317 19.16 -1.65 -46.65
CA LEU A 317 20.30 -2.25 -47.37
C LEU A 317 19.97 -2.61 -48.82
N ASN A 318 18.75 -3.12 -49.09
CA ASN A 318 18.30 -3.39 -50.45
C ASN A 318 18.06 -2.10 -51.26
N GLN A 319 17.62 -1.01 -50.64
CA GLN A 319 17.47 0.29 -51.29
C GLN A 319 18.83 0.91 -51.62
N GLU A 320 19.80 0.85 -50.70
CA GLU A 320 21.19 1.30 -50.92
C GLU A 320 21.88 0.49 -52.03
N GLN A 321 21.66 -0.83 -52.10
CA GLN A 321 22.14 -1.69 -53.19
C GLN A 321 21.43 -1.42 -54.53
N GLN A 322 20.18 -0.96 -54.52
CA GLN A 322 19.48 -0.54 -55.74
C GLN A 322 19.97 0.83 -56.22
N GLN A 323 20.16 1.79 -55.32
CA GLN A 323 20.69 3.13 -55.63
C GLN A 323 22.10 3.03 -56.22
N SER A 324 23.02 2.34 -55.55
CA SER A 324 24.39 2.11 -56.06
C SER A 324 24.42 1.30 -57.37
N ARG A 325 23.45 0.39 -57.61
CA ARG A 325 23.27 -0.23 -58.93
C ARG A 325 22.79 0.76 -59.99
N THR A 326 21.84 1.64 -59.69
CA THR A 326 21.40 2.66 -60.65
C THR A 326 22.47 3.71 -60.94
N GLU A 327 23.31 4.06 -59.96
CA GLU A 327 24.46 4.95 -60.15
C GLU A 327 25.58 4.30 -60.99
N THR A 328 25.88 3.03 -60.77
CA THR A 328 26.87 2.29 -61.59
C THR A 328 26.38 2.03 -63.01
N PHE A 329 25.10 1.70 -63.21
CA PHE A 329 24.53 1.65 -64.58
C PHE A 329 24.48 3.05 -65.22
N GLY A 330 24.12 4.09 -64.47
CA GLY A 330 24.07 5.46 -64.95
C GLY A 330 25.44 5.97 -65.42
N THR A 331 26.50 5.69 -64.65
CA THR A 331 27.88 6.05 -65.01
C THR A 331 28.43 5.23 -66.18
N VAL A 332 28.10 3.95 -66.31
CA VAL A 332 28.47 3.14 -67.49
C VAL A 332 27.74 3.63 -68.76
N VAL A 333 26.45 3.96 -68.67
CA VAL A 333 25.70 4.55 -69.80
C VAL A 333 26.23 5.94 -70.15
N MET A 334 26.59 6.77 -69.16
CA MET A 334 27.27 8.04 -69.42
C MET A 334 28.63 7.84 -70.10
N GLN A 335 29.45 6.87 -69.69
CA GLN A 335 30.73 6.60 -70.37
C GLN A 335 30.54 6.17 -71.83
N GLN A 336 29.51 5.36 -72.13
CA GLN A 336 29.16 4.99 -73.51
C GLN A 336 28.56 6.15 -74.33
N GLN A 337 27.92 7.12 -73.69
CA GLN A 337 27.42 8.34 -74.37
C GLN A 337 28.52 9.39 -74.55
N VAL A 338 29.45 9.56 -73.60
CA VAL A 338 30.60 10.47 -73.70
C VAL A 338 31.54 10.06 -74.83
N GLN A 339 31.80 8.75 -75.01
CA GLN A 339 32.51 8.23 -76.19
C GLN A 339 31.80 8.51 -77.53
N LYS A 340 30.52 8.89 -77.50
CA LYS A 340 29.70 9.20 -78.69
C LYS A 340 29.44 10.69 -78.90
N ILE A 341 29.97 11.55 -78.02
CA ILE A 341 29.83 13.02 -78.07
C ILE A 341 31.20 13.70 -78.25
N GLN A 342 32.31 12.95 -78.12
CA GLN A 342 33.67 13.49 -78.29
C GLN A 342 34.07 13.78 -79.76
N GLU A 343 33.21 13.43 -80.73
CA GLU A 343 33.29 13.88 -82.13
C GLU A 343 32.13 14.82 -82.49
N LEU A 344 32.17 16.08 -82.05
CA LEU A 344 31.71 17.23 -82.85
C LEU A 344 32.09 18.58 -82.22
N GLN A 345 32.83 19.39 -83.00
CA GLN A 345 32.91 20.86 -82.96
C GLN A 345 33.38 21.60 -81.68
N ARG A 346 34.59 22.17 -81.80
CA ARG A 346 34.93 23.47 -81.19
C ARG A 346 34.04 24.58 -81.76
N SER A 347 33.46 25.45 -80.92
CA SER A 347 33.73 26.91 -80.92
C SER A 347 32.95 27.66 -79.83
N VAL A 348 33.41 28.88 -79.53
CA VAL A 348 33.06 29.87 -78.47
C VAL A 348 33.17 31.25 -79.16
N PRO A 349 32.59 32.42 -78.73
CA PRO A 349 31.90 32.83 -77.47
C PRO A 349 30.42 33.31 -77.71
N GLU A 350 29.62 34.04 -76.90
CA GLU A 350 29.53 34.59 -75.50
C GLU A 350 28.01 34.98 -75.27
N THR A 351 27.45 35.68 -74.26
CA THR A 351 27.85 36.43 -73.02
C THR A 351 26.58 36.58 -72.13
N LEU A 352 26.73 36.77 -70.79
CA LEU A 352 25.82 37.48 -69.82
C LEU A 352 24.32 37.07 -69.71
N ASP A 353 23.62 37.12 -68.57
CA ASP A 353 23.95 37.08 -67.12
C ASP A 353 22.63 36.92 -66.33
N SER A 354 22.56 36.06 -65.30
CA SER A 354 21.63 36.18 -64.14
C SER A 354 21.73 34.98 -63.17
N ASP A 355 22.06 35.24 -61.89
CA ASP A 355 22.15 34.22 -60.84
C ASP A 355 20.88 34.12 -59.96
N VAL A 356 20.36 32.89 -59.77
CA VAL A 356 19.56 32.53 -58.58
C VAL A 356 19.87 31.09 -58.14
N CYS A 357 20.44 30.97 -56.94
CA CYS A 357 20.47 29.83 -56.01
C CYS A 357 20.46 28.38 -56.55
N ASN A 358 21.50 27.61 -56.20
CA ASN A 358 21.43 26.15 -56.22
C ASN A 358 21.93 25.50 -54.91
N THR A 359 21.36 24.32 -54.64
CA THR A 359 21.61 23.31 -53.59
C THR A 359 22.80 23.42 -52.62
N ALA A 360 22.55 23.03 -51.36
CA ALA A 360 23.58 22.64 -50.40
C ALA A 360 24.30 21.33 -50.79
N LEU A 361 25.55 21.18 -50.32
CA LEU A 361 26.26 19.91 -50.22
C LEU A 361 26.86 19.80 -48.80
N CYS A 362 27.22 18.59 -48.35
CA CYS A 362 27.80 18.37 -47.02
C CYS A 362 28.80 17.22 -47.03
N SER A 363 29.50 17.02 -45.90
CA SER A 363 30.65 16.13 -45.67
C SER A 363 32.00 16.70 -46.17
N ASN A 364 33.16 16.43 -45.53
CA ASN A 364 33.41 15.50 -44.42
C ASN A 364 34.63 15.91 -43.56
N THR A 365 34.66 15.59 -42.27
CA THR A 365 35.90 15.26 -41.49
C THR A 365 35.53 14.65 -40.12
N ASN A 366 36.49 13.97 -39.49
CA ASN A 366 36.24 12.92 -38.50
C ASN A 366 36.66 13.24 -37.05
N ALA A 367 36.19 12.36 -36.15
CA ALA A 367 36.87 11.83 -34.95
C ALA A 367 36.58 12.44 -33.55
N THR A 368 35.77 11.68 -32.80
CA THR A 368 35.96 11.27 -31.39
C THR A 368 36.20 12.30 -30.26
N VAL A 369 35.32 12.29 -29.24
CA VAL A 369 35.60 11.73 -27.89
C VAL A 369 34.31 11.63 -27.06
N PHE A 370 34.26 10.69 -26.11
CA PHE A 370 33.09 10.38 -25.25
C PHE A 370 32.94 11.31 -24.04
N LYS A 371 31.71 11.80 -23.77
CA LYS A 371 30.98 11.67 -22.48
C LYS A 371 29.66 12.48 -22.47
N GLY A 372 28.64 11.98 -21.76
CA GLY A 372 27.52 12.80 -21.26
C GLY A 372 26.14 12.50 -21.85
N ALA A 373 25.26 11.95 -21.02
CA ALA A 373 23.80 11.93 -21.18
C ALA A 373 23.17 13.19 -20.56
N PHE A 374 21.89 13.56 -20.68
CA PHE A 374 20.79 13.34 -21.65
C PHE A 374 19.55 14.08 -21.08
N CYS A 375 18.59 14.51 -21.91
CA CYS A 375 17.46 15.42 -21.56
C CYS A 375 17.92 16.85 -21.12
N ARG A 376 17.30 17.96 -21.54
CA ARG A 376 15.88 18.37 -21.66
C ARG A 376 15.15 18.63 -20.33
N GLU A 377 14.70 19.87 -20.19
CA GLU A 377 13.45 20.30 -19.54
C GLU A 377 13.18 19.80 -18.11
N ILE A 378 13.60 20.61 -17.13
CA ILE A 378 12.65 21.39 -16.30
C ILE A 378 13.36 22.70 -15.94
N ALA A 379 12.82 23.83 -16.38
CA ALA A 379 13.35 25.15 -16.11
C ALA A 379 12.31 26.01 -15.37
N ILE A 380 12.56 26.19 -14.08
CA ILE A 380 12.20 27.38 -13.28
C ILE A 380 10.70 27.74 -13.23
N VAL A 381 10.08 27.36 -12.11
CA VAL A 381 8.91 28.05 -11.56
C VAL A 381 9.31 29.52 -11.31
N GLY A 382 8.68 30.46 -12.02
CA GLY A 382 9.00 31.90 -11.93
C GLY A 382 7.83 32.85 -12.20
N ASN A 383 6.92 32.52 -13.13
CA ASN A 383 5.79 33.38 -13.47
C ASN A 383 4.63 33.26 -12.48
N MET A 384 4.75 33.96 -11.35
CA MET A 384 3.67 34.25 -10.41
C MET A 384 3.05 35.62 -10.71
N LEU A 385 1.72 35.63 -10.88
CA LEU A 385 0.81 36.76 -10.70
C LEU A 385 0.83 37.91 -11.74
N SER A 386 -0.37 38.46 -11.98
CA SER A 386 -0.72 39.53 -12.94
C SER A 386 -0.56 39.15 -14.43
N GLN A 387 -1.41 39.61 -15.37
CA GLN A 387 -2.60 40.47 -15.25
C GLN A 387 -3.57 40.26 -16.43
N ALA A 388 -4.89 40.17 -16.18
CA ALA A 388 -6.04 40.51 -17.04
C ALA A 388 -7.33 39.83 -16.51
N GLY A 389 -8.43 40.52 -16.22
CA GLY A 389 -8.62 41.97 -16.08
C GLY A 389 -10.00 42.25 -15.46
N PHE A 390 -10.05 42.98 -14.35
CA PHE A 390 -11.30 43.48 -13.75
C PHE A 390 -11.39 44.98 -14.01
N ASN A 391 -12.55 45.45 -14.46
CA ASN A 391 -12.77 46.84 -14.85
C ASN A 391 -13.06 47.73 -13.63
N GLN A 392 -12.13 48.64 -13.29
CA GLN A 392 -12.45 50.01 -12.86
C GLN A 392 -11.18 50.88 -12.76
N PRO A 393 -11.22 52.17 -13.18
CA PRO A 393 -10.11 53.10 -13.04
C PRO A 393 -10.21 53.94 -11.75
N ILE A 394 -9.07 54.24 -11.10
CA ILE A 394 -8.93 55.32 -10.10
C ILE A 394 -7.45 55.74 -10.02
N PRO A 395 -7.12 57.01 -9.71
CA PRO A 395 -6.04 57.70 -10.46
C PRO A 395 -4.65 57.75 -9.79
N VAL A 396 -3.67 58.12 -10.63
CA VAL A 396 -2.24 58.28 -10.34
C VAL A 396 -1.96 59.46 -9.41
N LYS A 397 -0.91 59.35 -8.59
CA LYS A 397 -0.07 60.49 -8.16
C LYS A 397 1.39 60.23 -8.54
N TYR A 398 2.06 61.26 -9.04
CA TYR A 398 3.49 61.24 -9.37
C TYR A 398 4.29 61.87 -8.24
N GLU A 399 5.28 61.14 -7.72
CA GLU A 399 6.37 61.63 -6.89
C GLU A 399 7.47 60.53 -6.90
N ALA A 400 8.77 60.76 -7.01
CA ALA A 400 9.56 61.59 -7.92
C ALA A 400 11.05 61.39 -7.55
N LEU A 401 11.87 60.98 -8.53
CA LEU A 401 13.33 61.20 -8.62
C LEU A 401 14.33 60.47 -7.68
N SER A 402 15.47 60.14 -8.29
CA SER A 402 16.84 59.96 -7.73
C SER A 402 17.11 58.83 -6.71
N CYS A 403 18.16 58.03 -6.86
CA CYS A 403 19.19 57.93 -7.92
C CYS A 403 19.55 56.46 -8.18
#